data_AF-A0A920QCC2-F1
#
_entry.id   AF-A0A920QCC2-F1
#
_cell.length_a   1.000
_cell.length_b   1.000
_cell.length_c   1.000
_cell.angle_alpha   90.00
_cell.angle_beta   90.00
_cell.angle_gamma   90.00
#
_symmetry.space_group_name_H-M   'P 1'
#
loop_
_entity.id
_entity.type
_entity.pdbx_description
1 polymer ?
#
loop_
_entity_poly.entity_id
_entity_poly.type
_entity_poly.pdbx_seq_one_letter_code
_entity_poly.pdbx_strand_id
1 'polypeptide(L)'
;MRFVDIDNDDDSDLFVGKADGRLAYFLNQGSRISPLFKLITEDFEVFHAGVDEQSNPALFRTVLDVGENAAPEFIDIDNDGDMDMFIGSQDGYIFHYENRGNRLSPSFFVKLLYTWDLNLRETVFHALLT
;
A
#
# COMPACT_ATOMS: atom_id res chain seq x y z
N MET A 1 9.31 10.68 -1.99
CA MET A 1 8.42 10.65 -3.17
C MET A 1 8.94 9.59 -4.12
N ARG A 2 8.06 8.98 -4.93
CA ARG A 2 8.39 7.92 -5.88
C ARG A 2 7.49 8.01 -7.11
N PHE A 3 8.09 7.79 -8.29
CA PHE A 3 7.36 7.60 -9.54
C PHE A 3 7.21 6.11 -9.85
N VAL A 4 6.03 5.70 -10.29
CA VAL A 4 5.70 4.32 -10.67
C VAL A 4 4.56 4.36 -11.68
N ASP A 5 4.60 3.51 -12.70
CA ASP A 5 3.45 3.24 -13.56
C ASP A 5 2.53 2.27 -12.80
N ILE A 6 1.64 2.81 -11.95
CA ILE A 6 0.82 1.95 -11.07
C ILE A 6 -0.42 1.44 -11.78
N ASP A 7 -0.88 2.14 -12.82
CA ASP A 7 -2.07 1.78 -13.56
C ASP A 7 -1.78 1.12 -14.94
N ASN A 8 -0.49 0.88 -15.22
CA ASN A 8 0.04 0.22 -16.41
C ASN A 8 -0.38 0.94 -17.70
N ASP A 9 -0.45 2.28 -17.69
CA ASP A 9 -0.83 3.07 -18.86
C ASP A 9 0.36 3.64 -19.66
N ASP A 10 1.57 3.17 -19.33
CA ASP A 10 2.85 3.55 -19.98
C ASP A 10 3.29 4.99 -19.65
N ASP A 11 2.70 5.58 -18.61
CA ASP A 11 3.16 6.79 -17.94
C ASP A 11 3.34 6.58 -16.43
N SER A 12 4.02 7.50 -15.75
CA SER A 12 4.32 7.34 -14.32
C SER A 12 3.47 8.26 -13.47
N ASP A 13 2.85 7.64 -12.48
CA ASP A 13 2.15 8.29 -11.38
C ASP A 13 3.11 8.67 -10.26
N LEU A 14 2.61 9.48 -9.32
CA LEU A 14 3.40 10.03 -8.23
C LEU A 14 2.80 9.64 -6.87
N PHE A 15 3.62 8.96 -6.07
CA PHE A 15 3.37 8.69 -4.66
C PHE A 15 4.30 9.53 -3.78
N VAL A 16 3.74 10.20 -2.78
CA VAL A 16 4.49 11.07 -1.86
C VAL A 16 4.30 10.56 -0.44
N GLY A 17 5.35 9.95 0.11
CA GLY A 17 5.43 9.68 1.54
C GLY A 17 5.59 10.98 2.32
N LYS A 18 4.79 11.12 3.37
CA LYS A 18 4.67 12.33 4.20
C LYS A 18 5.42 12.15 5.52
N ALA A 19 5.72 13.27 6.18
CA ALA A 19 6.42 13.27 7.47
C ALA A 19 5.59 12.61 8.58
N ASP A 20 4.27 12.64 8.47
CA ASP A 20 3.31 12.02 9.38
C ASP A 20 3.01 10.55 9.06
N GLY A 21 3.89 9.87 8.32
CA GLY A 21 3.76 8.42 8.02
C GLY A 21 2.70 8.08 6.98
N ARG A 22 1.89 9.04 6.54
CA ARG A 22 0.86 8.82 5.51
C ARG A 22 1.42 8.93 4.10
N LEU A 23 0.61 8.53 3.13
CA LEU A 23 0.94 8.54 1.71
C LEU A 23 -0.08 9.36 0.93
N ALA A 24 0.39 10.31 0.13
CA ALA A 24 -0.40 10.98 -0.89
C ALA A 24 -0.19 10.33 -2.26
N TYR A 25 -1.25 10.31 -3.06
CA TYR A 25 -1.25 9.74 -4.41
C TYR A 25 -1.75 10.77 -5.43
N PHE A 26 -0.98 10.93 -6.50
CA PHE A 26 -1.29 11.76 -7.64
C PHE A 26 -1.28 10.89 -8.90
N LEU A 27 -2.42 10.82 -9.57
CA LEU A 27 -2.56 10.18 -10.87
C LEU A 27 -2.06 11.14 -11.95
N ASN A 28 -1.20 10.67 -12.84
CA ASN A 28 -0.88 11.36 -14.07
C ASN A 28 -2.02 11.12 -15.08
N GLN A 29 -2.75 12.17 -15.45
CA GLN A 29 -3.81 12.08 -16.46
C GLN A 29 -3.33 12.54 -17.85
N GLY A 30 -2.03 12.75 -17.99
CA GLY A 30 -1.39 13.33 -19.16
C GLY A 30 -0.77 12.27 -20.04
N SER A 31 0.53 12.38 -20.25
CA SER A 31 1.34 11.35 -20.90
C SER A 31 2.75 11.39 -20.33
N ARG A 32 3.53 10.35 -20.59
CA ARG A 32 4.94 10.25 -20.17
C ARG A 32 5.85 11.44 -20.56
N ILE A 33 5.49 12.23 -21.58
CA ILE A 33 6.26 13.43 -22.00
C ILE A 33 5.58 14.76 -21.67
N SER A 34 4.34 14.71 -21.20
CA SER A 34 3.56 15.89 -20.82
C SER A 34 2.67 15.51 -19.63
N PRO A 35 3.26 15.31 -18.44
CA PRO A 35 2.54 14.84 -17.28
C PRO A 35 1.54 15.88 -16.77
N LEU A 36 0.38 15.42 -16.33
CA LEU A 36 -0.69 16.23 -15.73
C LEU A 36 -1.15 15.56 -14.44
N PHE A 37 -0.47 15.87 -13.33
CA PHE A 37 -0.78 15.27 -12.04
C PHE A 37 -2.05 15.85 -11.42
N LYS A 38 -2.96 14.96 -11.06
CA LYS A 38 -4.14 15.24 -10.25
C LYS A 38 -4.02 14.54 -8.91
N LEU A 39 -4.09 15.31 -7.82
CA LEU A 39 -4.19 14.76 -6.47
C LEU A 39 -5.45 13.88 -6.38
N ILE A 40 -5.25 12.61 -6.05
CA ILE A 40 -6.34 11.66 -5.80
C ILE A 40 -6.66 11.62 -4.32
N THR A 41 -5.65 11.53 -3.46
CA THR A 41 -5.80 11.53 -2.00
C THR A 41 -4.51 11.92 -1.29
N GLU A 42 -4.62 12.51 -0.10
CA GLU A 42 -3.50 12.69 0.84
C GLU A 42 -3.43 11.59 1.92
N ASP A 43 -4.45 10.73 1.93
CA ASP A 43 -4.73 9.71 2.94
C ASP A 43 -5.01 8.40 2.18
N PHE A 44 -3.96 7.83 1.59
CA PHE A 44 -4.08 6.60 0.81
C PHE A 44 -4.62 5.45 1.67
N GLU A 45 -5.64 4.73 1.19
CA GLU A 45 -6.25 3.64 1.93
C GLU A 45 -5.66 2.28 1.51
N VAL A 46 -5.56 1.37 2.47
CA VAL A 46 -5.18 -0.02 2.26
C VAL A 46 -6.20 -0.95 2.89
N PHE A 47 -6.24 -2.18 2.39
CA PHE A 47 -7.02 -3.26 2.99
C PHE A 47 -6.17 -4.06 3.96
N HIS A 48 -6.72 -4.44 5.10
CA HIS A 48 -6.14 -5.47 5.95
C HIS A 48 -7.19 -6.55 6.28
N ALA A 49 -6.74 -7.80 6.31
CA ALA A 49 -7.56 -8.90 6.78
C ALA A 49 -7.64 -8.86 8.31
N GLY A 50 -8.79 -9.23 8.85
CA GLY A 50 -9.03 -9.36 10.28
C GLY A 50 -10.24 -10.24 10.55
N VAL A 51 -10.80 -10.10 11.75
CA VAL A 51 -12.05 -10.75 12.14
C VAL A 51 -13.07 -9.70 12.57
N ASP A 52 -14.34 -9.94 12.26
CA ASP A 52 -15.46 -9.13 12.75
C ASP A 52 -15.77 -9.41 14.24
N GLU A 53 -16.74 -8.69 14.80
CA GLU A 53 -17.20 -8.87 16.18
C GLU A 53 -17.76 -10.29 16.46
N GLN A 54 -18.11 -11.03 15.40
CA GLN A 54 -18.60 -12.40 15.46
C GLN A 54 -17.51 -13.44 15.14
N SER A 55 -16.24 -13.01 15.07
CA SER A 55 -15.08 -13.85 14.74
C SER A 55 -15.06 -14.43 13.32
N ASN A 56 -15.82 -13.87 12.37
CA ASN A 56 -15.72 -14.24 10.97
C ASN A 56 -14.60 -13.47 10.26
N PRO A 57 -13.91 -14.06 9.27
CA PRO A 57 -12.95 -13.34 8.45
C PRO A 57 -13.58 -12.12 7.76
N ALA A 58 -12.94 -10.97 7.88
CA ALA A 58 -13.39 -9.71 7.30
C ALA A 58 -12.22 -8.93 6.69
N LEU A 59 -12.55 -8.04 5.75
CA LEU A 59 -11.62 -7.07 5.19
C LEU A 59 -12.00 -5.68 5.67
N PHE A 60 -11.01 -4.95 6.17
CA PHE A 60 -11.16 -3.60 6.65
C PHE A 60 -10.34 -2.66 5.78
N ARG A 61 -10.88 -1.47 5.52
CA ARG A 61 -10.15 -0.36 4.91
C ARG A 61 -9.64 0.56 6.02
N THR A 62 -8.38 0.93 5.94
CA THR A 62 -7.77 1.93 6.82
C THR A 62 -6.93 2.88 6.01
N VAL A 63 -6.79 4.10 6.50
CA VAL A 63 -5.73 5.00 6.03
C VAL A 63 -4.39 4.35 6.34
N LEU A 64 -3.51 4.33 5.34
CA LEU A 64 -2.14 3.88 5.47
C LEU A 64 -1.38 4.89 6.34
N ASP A 65 -0.78 4.36 7.39
CA ASP A 65 0.09 5.10 8.27
C ASP A 65 1.24 4.17 8.70
N VAL A 66 2.48 4.60 8.45
CA VAL A 66 3.70 3.88 8.85
C VAL A 66 4.45 4.58 10.00
N GLY A 67 3.80 5.52 10.69
CA GLY A 67 4.38 6.29 11.78
C GLY A 67 4.99 7.62 11.30
N GLU A 68 6.31 7.67 11.14
CA GLU A 68 7.01 8.91 10.74
C GLU A 68 7.83 8.71 9.47
N ASN A 69 7.85 9.75 8.62
CA ASN A 69 8.65 9.86 7.39
C ASN A 69 8.53 8.65 6.46
N ALA A 70 7.34 8.48 5.87
CA ALA A 70 7.10 7.41 4.91
C ALA A 70 8.03 7.54 3.68
N ALA A 71 8.70 6.44 3.32
CA ALA A 71 9.58 6.34 2.17
C ALA A 71 9.11 5.19 1.25
N PRO A 72 8.18 5.45 0.31
CA PRO A 72 7.62 4.42 -0.56
C PRO A 72 8.58 4.01 -1.69
N GLU A 73 8.55 2.73 -2.05
CA GLU A 73 9.20 2.08 -3.18
C GLU A 73 8.25 1.03 -3.78
N PHE A 74 8.37 0.75 -5.07
CA PHE A 74 7.50 -0.18 -5.77
C PHE A 74 8.29 -1.19 -6.60
N ILE A 75 7.82 -2.44 -6.59
CA ILE A 75 8.39 -3.55 -7.38
C ILE A 75 7.34 -4.65 -7.52
N ASP A 76 7.25 -5.27 -8.70
CA ASP A 76 6.53 -6.53 -8.92
C ASP A 76 7.33 -7.67 -8.27
N ILE A 77 7.05 -8.00 -6.99
CA ILE A 77 7.87 -8.94 -6.21
C ILE A 77 7.44 -10.39 -6.40
N ASP A 78 6.17 -10.62 -6.74
CA ASP A 78 5.60 -11.95 -6.94
C ASP A 78 5.41 -12.34 -8.41
N ASN A 79 5.78 -11.43 -9.33
CA ASN A 79 5.82 -11.64 -10.78
C ASN A 79 4.43 -11.91 -11.37
N ASP A 80 3.43 -11.17 -10.90
CA ASP A 80 2.06 -11.21 -11.42
C ASP A 80 1.74 -10.08 -12.42
N GLY A 81 2.68 -9.13 -12.60
CA GLY A 81 2.60 -8.04 -13.56
C GLY A 81 1.97 -6.76 -13.02
N ASP A 82 1.74 -6.67 -11.70
CA ASP A 82 1.44 -5.43 -11.02
C ASP A 82 2.52 -5.03 -10.01
N MET A 83 2.54 -3.74 -9.63
CA MET A 83 3.59 -3.21 -8.75
C MET A 83 3.15 -3.26 -7.29
N ASP A 84 3.84 -4.04 -6.46
CA ASP A 84 3.68 -4.05 -5.01
C ASP A 84 4.36 -2.87 -4.36
N MET A 85 3.90 -2.50 -3.16
CA MET A 85 4.37 -1.34 -2.43
C MET A 85 5.13 -1.73 -1.16
N PHE A 86 6.33 -1.18 -1.02
CA PHE A 86 7.15 -1.24 0.18
C PHE A 86 7.33 0.16 0.74
N ILE A 87 7.18 0.34 2.05
CA ILE A 87 7.34 1.66 2.68
C ILE A 87 8.29 1.53 3.86
N GLY A 88 9.40 2.25 3.79
CA GLY A 88 10.27 2.47 4.95
C GLY A 88 9.71 3.55 5.88
N SER A 89 9.95 3.41 7.16
CA SER A 89 9.62 4.42 8.20
C SER A 89 10.89 4.89 8.93
N GLN A 90 10.80 6.03 9.62
CA GLN A 90 11.92 6.65 10.35
C GLN A 90 12.54 5.72 11.40
N ASP A 91 11.72 4.90 12.06
CA ASP A 91 12.14 3.95 13.09
C ASP A 91 12.77 2.66 12.52
N GLY A 92 12.92 2.58 11.20
CA GLY A 92 13.65 1.52 10.51
C GLY A 92 12.82 0.29 10.15
N TYR A 93 11.50 0.34 10.28
CA TYR A 93 10.63 -0.71 9.76
C TYR A 93 10.42 -0.59 8.25
N ILE A 94 10.08 -1.73 7.65
CA ILE A 94 9.63 -1.83 6.27
C ILE A 94 8.26 -2.50 6.29
N PHE A 95 7.28 -1.80 5.75
CA PHE A 95 5.91 -2.28 5.56
C PHE A 95 5.76 -2.76 4.12
N HIS A 96 5.02 -3.85 3.92
CA HIS A 96 4.77 -4.44 2.61
C HIS A 96 3.26 -4.51 2.36
N TYR A 97 2.85 -4.05 1.19
CA TYR A 97 1.49 -4.09 0.71
C TYR A 97 1.47 -4.72 -0.69
N GLU A 98 0.76 -5.83 -0.80
CA GLU A 98 0.56 -6.54 -2.06
C GLU A 98 -0.52 -5.82 -2.87
N ASN A 99 -0.23 -5.48 -4.11
CA ASN A 99 -1.26 -4.99 -5.01
C ASN A 99 -2.04 -6.20 -5.54
N ARG A 100 -3.36 -6.11 -5.45
CA ARG A 100 -4.29 -7.13 -5.97
C ARG A 100 -5.37 -6.48 -6.81
N GLY A 101 -5.07 -5.29 -7.29
CA GLY A 101 -5.97 -4.47 -8.05
C GLY A 101 -6.08 -4.97 -9.49
N ASN A 102 -6.50 -4.07 -10.36
CA ASN A 102 -6.28 -4.22 -11.78
C ASN A 102 -5.60 -2.97 -12.30
N ARG A 103 -5.19 -3.01 -13.57
CA ARG A 103 -4.55 -1.90 -14.27
C ARG A 103 -5.23 -0.56 -13.97
N LEU A 104 -6.55 -0.43 -14.03
CA LEU A 104 -7.19 0.89 -13.85
C LEU A 104 -7.43 1.29 -12.38
N SER A 105 -7.21 0.37 -11.45
CA SER A 105 -7.56 0.57 -10.04
C SER A 105 -6.67 -0.32 -9.17
N PRO A 106 -5.48 0.16 -8.77
CA PRO A 106 -4.65 -0.55 -7.82
C PRO A 106 -5.37 -0.70 -6.48
N SER A 107 -5.16 -1.82 -5.82
CA SER A 107 -5.80 -2.15 -4.54
C SER A 107 -4.81 -2.87 -3.65
N PHE A 108 -4.29 -2.16 -2.66
CA PHE A 108 -3.21 -2.64 -1.81
C PHE A 108 -3.73 -3.33 -0.55
N PHE A 109 -3.16 -4.50 -0.27
CA PHE A 109 -3.46 -5.31 0.91
C PHE A 109 -2.22 -5.41 1.78
N VAL A 110 -2.37 -5.14 3.08
CA VAL A 110 -1.29 -5.34 4.06
C VAL A 110 -0.83 -6.80 3.98
N LYS A 111 0.43 -7.01 3.63
CA LYS A 111 1.04 -8.32 3.67
C LYS A 111 1.67 -8.52 5.04
N LEU A 112 0.91 -9.14 5.93
CA LEU A 112 1.46 -9.58 7.20
C LEU A 112 2.47 -10.70 6.95
N LEU A 113 3.63 -10.62 7.60
CA LEU A 113 4.45 -11.80 7.83
C LEU A 113 3.53 -12.78 8.60
N TYR A 114 3.39 -14.02 8.11
CA TYR A 114 2.50 -15.09 8.58
C TYR A 114 1.07 -15.13 7.99
N THR A 115 0.86 -16.04 7.03
CA THR A 115 -0.40 -16.80 6.92
C THR A 115 -0.13 -18.20 7.45
N TRP A 116 -0.53 -18.50 8.69
CA TRP A 116 -0.68 -19.88 9.11
C TRP A 116 -1.91 -20.46 8.38
N ASP A 117 -1.77 -21.69 7.91
CA ASP A 117 -2.86 -22.63 7.64
C ASP A 117 -4.04 -22.38 8.61
N LEU A 118 -5.27 -22.51 8.11
CA LEU A 118 -6.54 -22.30 8.83
C LEU A 118 -6.75 -23.23 10.05
N ASN A 119 -5.71 -23.93 10.49
CA ASN A 119 -5.67 -24.71 11.72
C ASN A 119 -5.06 -23.89 12.87
N LEU A 120 -5.91 -23.03 13.44
CA LEU A 120 -5.82 -22.38 14.76
C LEU A 120 -4.63 -22.81 15.64
N ARG A 121 -3.66 -21.90 15.85
CA ARG A 121 -3.03 -21.57 17.15
C ARG A 121 -2.01 -20.44 16.97
N GLU A 122 -2.39 -19.28 17.50
CA GLU A 122 -1.60 -18.12 17.90
C GLU A 122 -0.25 -17.87 17.22
N THR A 123 -0.12 -16.72 16.56
CA THR A 123 0.88 -15.69 16.93
C THR A 123 0.39 -14.34 16.40
N VAL A 124 0.00 -13.45 17.31
CA VAL A 124 -0.28 -12.03 17.03
C VAL A 124 1.04 -11.28 17.16
N PHE A 125 1.43 -10.52 16.14
CA PHE A 125 2.37 -9.40 16.32
C PHE A 125 1.64 -8.09 16.09
N HIS A 126 1.62 -7.30 17.16
CA HIS A 126 1.12 -5.94 17.25
C HIS A 126 2.07 -5.05 16.41
N ALA A 127 1.66 -4.64 15.21
CA ALA A 127 2.21 -3.42 14.64
C ALA A 127 1.48 -2.27 15.35
N LEU A 128 2.25 -1.57 16.18
CA LEU A 128 1.78 -0.52 17.08
C LEU A 128 1.04 0.57 16.28
N LEU A 129 -0.23 0.77 16.60
CA LEU A 129 -0.85 2.09 16.52
C LEU A 129 -0.38 2.87 17.75
N THR A 130 0.45 3.91 17.54
CA THR A 130 0.62 5.03 18.48
C THR A 130 0.23 6.30 17.78
#